data_AF-A0A419KIF4-F1
#
_entry.id   AF-A0A419KIF4-F1
#
_cell.length_a   1.000
_cell.length_b   1.000
_cell.length_c   1.000
_cell.angle_alpha   90.00
_cell.angle_beta   90.00
_cell.angle_gamma   90.00
#
_symmetry.space_group_name_H-M   'P 1'
#
loop_
_entity.id
_entity.type
_entity.pdbx_description
1 polymer ?
#
loop_
_entity_poly.entity_id
_entity_poly.type
_entity_poly.pdbx_seq_one_letter_code
_entity_poly.pdbx_strand_id
1 'polypeptide(L)'
;MSDSERMSAVDFIISVLREHEKNLDSLIDKLNSVSKNLIEATSKRKEPSQVRYETRGNVYVRCENWEEFKELSKEADVLSFNLDDELKIVALHGNVIYEYREPIVGRIEYLGCGVPVYLQAQLSPERIRKFLLRELKAPEKKIIRGEIRFSP
;
A
#
# COMPACT_ATOMS: atom_id res chain seq x y z
N MET A 1 -34.50 -20.66 53.90
CA MET A 1 -34.81 -19.54 52.99
C MET A 1 -36.21 -19.75 52.48
N SER A 2 -37.07 -18.78 52.74
CA SER A 2 -38.48 -18.79 52.37
C SER A 2 -38.59 -18.65 50.85
N ASP A 3 -39.58 -19.27 50.20
CA ASP A 3 -39.78 -19.09 48.75
C ASP A 3 -39.97 -17.60 48.37
N SER A 4 -40.47 -16.79 49.31
CA SER A 4 -40.55 -15.33 49.18
C SER A 4 -39.19 -14.64 49.06
N GLU A 5 -38.16 -15.08 49.80
CA GLU A 5 -36.81 -14.51 49.73
C GLU A 5 -36.14 -14.87 48.40
N ARG A 6 -36.36 -16.09 47.91
CA ARG A 6 -35.86 -16.54 46.61
C ARG A 6 -36.52 -15.78 45.46
N MET A 7 -37.83 -15.56 45.54
CA MET A 7 -38.56 -14.76 44.56
C MET A 7 -38.04 -13.31 44.54
N SER A 8 -37.87 -12.69 45.72
CA SER A 8 -37.35 -11.33 45.84
C SER A 8 -35.92 -11.18 45.29
N ALA A 9 -35.04 -12.16 45.50
CA ALA A 9 -33.70 -12.15 44.93
C ALA A 9 -33.71 -12.26 43.39
N VAL A 10 -34.62 -13.05 42.82
CA VAL A 10 -34.79 -13.17 41.36
C VAL A 10 -35.32 -11.86 40.78
N ASP A 11 -36.31 -11.23 41.41
CA ASP A 11 -36.84 -9.92 40.98
C ASP A 11 -35.77 -8.83 40.99
N PHE A 12 -34.87 -8.86 41.99
CA PHE A 12 -33.73 -7.96 42.06
C PHE A 12 -32.71 -8.21 40.93
N ILE A 13 -32.44 -9.47 40.61
CA ILE A 13 -31.54 -9.81 39.48
C ILE A 13 -32.15 -9.34 38.15
N ILE A 14 -33.45 -9.55 37.95
CA ILE A 14 -34.16 -9.12 36.73
C ILE A 14 -34.11 -7.60 36.58
N SER A 15 -34.29 -6.85 37.67
CA SER A 15 -34.23 -5.39 37.63
C SER A 15 -32.84 -4.87 37.26
N VAL A 16 -31.78 -5.44 37.85
CA VAL A 16 -30.38 -5.10 37.52
C VAL A 16 -30.05 -5.45 36.07
N LEU A 17 -30.47 -6.61 35.58
CA LEU A 17 -30.22 -7.01 34.20
C LEU A 17 -30.94 -6.09 33.20
N ARG A 18 -32.19 -5.68 33.49
CA ARG A 18 -32.91 -4.69 32.67
C ARG A 18 -32.23 -3.32 32.65
N GLU A 19 -31.69 -2.87 33.79
CA GLU A 19 -30.91 -1.63 33.86
C GLU A 19 -29.66 -1.72 32.98
N HIS A 20 -28.95 -2.85 33.02
CA HIS A 20 -27.76 -3.08 32.22
C HIS A 20 -28.06 -3.13 30.72
N GLU A 21 -29.14 -3.80 30.32
CA GLU A 21 -29.61 -3.84 28.93
C GLU A 21 -29.85 -2.42 28.40
N LYS A 22 -30.61 -1.61 29.15
CA LYS A 22 -30.89 -0.22 28.82
C LYS A 22 -29.63 0.65 28.74
N ASN A 23 -28.66 0.41 29.63
CA ASN A 23 -27.39 1.12 29.62
C ASN A 23 -26.54 0.78 28.40
N LEU A 24 -26.52 -0.50 27.99
CA LEU A 24 -25.84 -0.95 26.78
C LEU A 24 -26.49 -0.36 25.53
N ASP A 25 -27.82 -0.34 25.44
CA ASP A 25 -28.55 0.31 24.34
C ASP A 25 -28.17 1.80 24.23
N SER A 26 -28.13 2.50 25.35
CA SER A 26 -27.71 3.92 25.39
C SER A 26 -26.26 4.12 24.94
N LEU A 27 -25.35 3.22 25.30
CA LEU A 27 -23.95 3.28 24.87
C LEU A 27 -23.82 3.01 23.36
N ILE A 28 -24.58 2.06 22.83
CA ILE A 28 -24.65 1.77 21.40
C ILE A 28 -25.14 3.00 20.63
N ASP A 29 -26.20 3.67 21.11
CA ASP A 29 -26.71 4.90 20.49
C ASP A 29 -25.69 6.05 20.54
N LYS A 30 -24.97 6.21 21.66
CA LYS A 30 -23.89 7.19 21.77
C LYS A 30 -22.74 6.88 20.81
N LEU A 31 -22.34 5.62 20.70
CA LEU A 31 -21.29 5.22 19.78
C LEU A 31 -21.71 5.40 18.32
N ASN A 32 -22.96 5.07 17.99
CA ASN A 32 -23.54 5.32 16.67
C ASN A 32 -23.62 6.81 16.34
N SER A 33 -23.97 7.66 17.30
CA SER A 33 -23.99 9.12 17.10
C SER A 33 -22.58 9.70 16.95
N VAL A 34 -21.60 9.28 17.74
CA VAL A 34 -20.20 9.65 17.56
C VAL A 34 -19.67 9.16 16.21
N SER A 35 -19.99 7.93 15.82
CA SER A 35 -19.63 7.37 14.51
C SER A 35 -20.25 8.17 13.37
N LYS A 36 -21.54 8.49 13.44
CA LYS A 36 -22.21 9.36 12.45
C LYS A 36 -21.60 10.75 12.40
N ASN A 37 -21.33 11.38 13.54
CA ASN A 37 -20.70 12.70 13.60
C ASN A 37 -19.27 12.69 13.03
N LEU A 38 -18.51 11.62 13.28
CA LEU A 38 -17.19 11.42 12.68
C LEU A 38 -17.29 11.22 11.17
N ILE A 39 -18.26 10.43 10.72
CA ILE A 39 -18.57 10.23 9.30
C ILE A 39 -18.99 11.56 8.67
N GLU A 40 -19.80 12.39 9.31
CA GLU A 40 -20.24 13.68 8.78
C GLU A 40 -19.11 14.72 8.76
N ALA A 41 -18.29 14.77 9.81
CA ALA A 41 -17.09 15.60 9.87
C ALA A 41 -16.08 15.22 8.78
N THR A 42 -16.02 13.93 8.40
CA THR A 42 -15.20 13.44 7.28
C THR A 42 -15.92 13.49 5.93
N SER A 43 -17.26 13.52 5.89
CA SER A 43 -18.10 13.44 4.68
C SER A 43 -18.44 14.78 4.03
N LYS A 44 -17.94 15.92 4.52
CA LYS A 44 -17.76 17.11 3.64
C LYS A 44 -16.75 16.84 2.50
N ARG A 45 -16.14 15.66 2.46
CA ARG A 45 -15.34 15.11 1.37
C ARG A 45 -15.93 13.75 0.94
N LYS A 46 -17.02 13.74 0.17
CA LYS A 46 -17.60 12.51 -0.40
C LYS A 46 -17.32 12.43 -1.90
N GLU A 47 -16.47 11.47 -2.26
CA GLU A 47 -16.49 10.60 -3.46
C GLU A 47 -15.68 9.32 -3.06
N PRO A 48 -15.94 8.14 -3.67
CA PRO A 48 -15.74 6.85 -3.03
C PRO A 48 -14.27 6.38 -2.97
N SER A 49 -13.93 5.71 -1.87
CA SER A 49 -12.79 4.78 -1.74
C SER A 49 -11.40 5.30 -2.10
N GLN A 50 -10.84 6.20 -1.28
CA GLN A 50 -9.39 6.29 -1.10
C GLN A 50 -9.10 6.64 0.35
N VAL A 51 -8.36 5.76 1.04
CA VAL A 51 -7.71 6.03 2.31
C VAL A 51 -6.86 7.29 2.10
N ARG A 52 -7.40 8.45 2.49
CA ARG A 52 -6.64 9.70 2.51
C ARG A 52 -5.66 9.60 3.65
N TYR A 53 -4.46 9.14 3.34
CA TYR A 53 -3.28 9.50 4.12
C TYR A 53 -3.17 11.02 4.08
N GLU A 54 -3.71 11.68 5.11
CA GLU A 54 -3.25 13.02 5.48
C GLU A 54 -1.84 12.86 6.07
N THR A 55 -0.85 12.63 5.19
CA THR A 55 0.56 12.75 5.54
C THR A 55 1.25 13.58 4.47
N ARG A 56 1.81 14.70 4.92
CA ARG A 56 2.47 15.79 4.17
C ARG A 56 3.79 15.36 3.51
N GLY A 57 3.72 14.48 2.53
CA GLY A 57 4.86 14.15 1.68
C GLY A 57 4.91 12.67 1.36
N ASN A 58 5.40 12.38 0.16
CA ASN A 58 5.63 11.02 -0.28
C ASN A 58 6.84 10.49 0.46
N VAL A 59 6.71 9.33 1.11
CA VAL A 59 7.85 8.66 1.73
C VAL A 59 8.64 7.96 0.62
N TYR A 60 9.90 8.30 0.47
CA TYR A 60 10.76 7.73 -0.56
C TYR A 60 11.73 6.73 0.06
N VAL A 61 11.69 5.49 -0.42
CA VAL A 61 12.49 4.37 0.07
C VAL A 61 13.30 3.82 -1.09
N ARG A 62 14.63 3.90 -0.99
CA ARG A 62 15.54 3.28 -1.94
C ARG A 62 15.92 1.89 -1.45
N CYS A 63 15.61 0.88 -2.23
CA CYS A 63 15.98 -0.50 -2.01
C CYS A 63 17.28 -0.79 -2.76
N GLU A 64 18.30 -1.27 -2.05
CA GLU A 64 19.55 -1.76 -2.66
C GLU A 64 19.43 -3.24 -3.09
N ASN A 65 18.54 -3.99 -2.44
CA ASN A 65 18.30 -5.39 -2.71
C ASN A 65 17.03 -5.59 -3.56
N TRP A 66 17.16 -6.33 -4.67
CA TRP A 66 16.05 -6.67 -5.56
C TRP A 66 14.92 -7.43 -4.85
N GLU A 67 15.24 -8.40 -3.99
CA GLU A 67 14.23 -9.21 -3.31
C GLU A 67 13.41 -8.39 -2.31
N GLU A 68 14.04 -7.41 -1.65
CA GLU A 68 13.33 -6.48 -0.76
C GLU A 68 12.40 -5.57 -1.56
N PHE A 69 12.88 -4.99 -2.67
CA PHE A 69 12.05 -4.20 -3.57
C PHE A 69 10.87 -5.02 -4.09
N LYS A 70 11.12 -6.26 -4.50
CA LYS A 70 10.11 -7.17 -5.03
C LYS A 70 9.01 -7.45 -4.00
N GLU A 71 9.37 -7.68 -2.74
CA GLU A 71 8.38 -7.91 -1.68
C GLU A 71 7.51 -6.67 -1.44
N LEU A 72 8.14 -5.49 -1.35
CA LEU A 72 7.47 -4.22 -1.07
C LEU A 72 6.59 -3.72 -2.23
N SER A 73 6.92 -4.10 -3.47
CA SER A 73 6.23 -3.64 -4.67
C SER A 73 5.13 -4.58 -5.20
N LYS A 74 4.87 -5.72 -4.55
CA LYS A 74 3.81 -6.66 -4.96
C LYS A 74 2.43 -6.01 -5.08
N GLU A 75 2.13 -5.12 -4.15
CA GLU A 75 0.84 -4.44 -4.07
C GLU A 75 0.89 -3.04 -4.68
N ALA A 76 1.92 -2.72 -5.47
CA ALA A 76 2.05 -1.41 -6.08
C ALA A 76 0.84 -1.06 -6.98
N ASP A 77 0.44 0.20 -6.88
CA ASP A 77 -0.60 0.81 -7.71
C ASP A 77 -0.07 1.04 -9.12
N VAL A 78 1.17 1.55 -9.21
CA VAL A 78 1.86 1.87 -10.46
C VAL A 78 3.32 1.46 -10.35
N LEU A 79 3.84 0.88 -11.43
CA LEU A 79 5.24 0.57 -11.61
C LEU A 79 5.76 1.33 -12.81
N SER A 80 6.81 2.14 -12.63
CA SER A 80 7.51 2.78 -13.74
C SER A 80 8.93 2.26 -13.85
N PHE A 81 9.43 2.11 -15.07
CA PHE A 81 10.84 1.84 -15.29
C PHE A 81 11.44 2.78 -16.33
N ASN A 82 12.71 3.12 -16.14
CA ASN A 82 13.52 3.91 -17.06
C ASN A 82 14.88 3.22 -17.31
N LEU A 83 15.41 3.43 -18.52
CA LEU A 83 16.63 2.85 -19.05
C LEU A 83 17.43 3.96 -19.71
N ASP A 84 18.02 4.81 -18.89
CA ASP A 84 18.98 5.81 -19.35
C ASP A 84 20.39 5.25 -19.11
N ASP A 85 21.07 5.69 -18.06
CA ASP A 85 22.41 5.18 -17.70
C ASP A 85 22.36 3.94 -16.77
N GLU A 86 21.27 3.83 -16.01
CA GLU A 86 20.99 2.73 -15.09
C GLU A 86 19.54 2.25 -15.30
N LEU A 87 19.27 0.97 -14.99
CA LEU A 87 17.91 0.49 -14.89
C LEU A 87 17.33 1.02 -13.58
N LYS A 88 16.41 1.97 -13.72
CA LYS A 88 15.67 2.54 -12.59
C LYS A 88 14.25 2.00 -12.60
N ILE A 89 13.83 1.39 -11.50
CA ILE A 89 12.48 0.86 -11.31
C ILE A 89 11.87 1.54 -10.09
N VAL A 90 10.66 2.07 -10.25
CA VAL A 90 9.94 2.78 -9.19
C VAL A 90 8.56 2.18 -9.04
N ALA A 91 8.16 1.89 -7.80
CA ALA A 91 6.84 1.40 -7.44
C ALA A 91 6.15 2.41 -6.53
N LEU A 92 4.95 2.83 -6.91
CA LEU A 92 4.08 3.65 -6.07
C LEU A 92 3.10 2.71 -5.36
N HIS A 93 3.07 2.75 -4.03
CA HIS A 93 2.11 2.02 -3.21
C HIS A 93 1.54 2.98 -2.17
N GLY A 94 0.31 3.44 -2.39
CA GLY A 94 -0.31 4.46 -1.55
C GLY A 94 0.49 5.77 -1.53
N ASN A 95 1.05 6.13 -0.37
CA ASN A 95 1.88 7.33 -0.18
C ASN A 95 3.40 7.03 -0.10
N VAL A 96 3.79 5.79 -0.38
CA VAL A 96 5.19 5.35 -0.36
C VAL A 96 5.68 5.07 -1.77
N ILE A 97 6.88 5.54 -2.06
CA ILE A 97 7.58 5.32 -3.31
C ILE A 97 8.77 4.42 -3.00
N TYR A 98 8.76 3.23 -3.57
CA TYR A 98 9.92 2.34 -3.56
C TYR A 98 10.71 2.53 -4.83
N GLU A 99 12.02 2.62 -4.72
CA GLU A 99 12.92 2.73 -5.85
C GLU A 99 14.02 1.67 -5.80
N TYR A 100 14.24 1.01 -6.94
CA TYR A 100 15.37 0.13 -7.18
C TYR A 100 16.20 0.67 -8.35
N ARG A 101 17.53 0.54 -8.24
CA ARG A 101 18.47 0.95 -9.29
C ARG A 101 19.50 -0.14 -9.52
N GLU A 102 19.73 -0.45 -10.78
CA GLU A 102 20.77 -1.39 -11.20
C GLU A 102 21.64 -0.74 -12.29
N PRO A 103 22.97 -0.69 -12.12
CA PRO A 103 23.86 -0.17 -13.16
C PRO A 103 23.82 -1.08 -14.41
N ILE A 104 23.73 -0.47 -15.60
CA ILE A 104 23.82 -1.22 -16.85
C ILE A 104 25.30 -1.47 -17.14
N VAL A 105 25.83 -2.61 -16.72
CA VAL A 105 27.23 -2.96 -16.94
C VAL A 105 27.47 -3.22 -18.43
N GLY A 106 28.14 -2.27 -19.10
CA GLY A 106 28.72 -2.49 -20.42
C GLY A 106 30.00 -3.32 -20.29
N ARG A 107 30.13 -4.38 -21.10
CA ARG A 107 31.38 -5.14 -21.21
C ARG A 107 32.22 -4.57 -22.33
N ILE A 108 33.49 -4.28 -22.09
CA ILE A 108 34.45 -3.95 -23.16
C ILE A 108 35.11 -5.25 -23.62
N GLU A 109 34.97 -5.57 -24.90
CA GLU A 109 35.70 -6.66 -25.54
C GLU A 109 36.67 -6.11 -26.58
N TYR A 110 37.81 -6.77 -26.77
CA TYR A 110 38.76 -6.39 -27.79
C TYR A 110 38.63 -7.36 -28.97
N LEU A 111 38.40 -6.82 -30.17
CA LEU A 111 38.47 -7.62 -31.39
C LEU A 111 39.89 -8.17 -31.56
N GLY A 112 40.04 -9.25 -32.34
CA GLY A 112 41.37 -9.82 -32.62
C GLY A 112 42.37 -8.84 -33.25
N CYS A 113 41.90 -7.71 -33.78
CA CYS A 113 42.70 -6.58 -34.27
C CYS A 113 43.04 -5.52 -33.21
N GLY A 114 42.71 -5.74 -31.93
CA GLY A 114 43.02 -4.82 -30.82
C GLY A 114 42.05 -3.65 -30.65
N VAL A 115 40.98 -3.57 -31.46
CA VAL A 115 39.97 -2.50 -31.36
C VAL A 115 39.01 -2.79 -30.20
N PRO A 116 38.83 -1.87 -29.23
CA PRO A 116 37.85 -2.03 -28.16
C PRO A 116 36.42 -1.87 -28.71
N VAL A 117 35.54 -2.78 -28.30
CA VAL A 117 34.11 -2.80 -28.61
C VAL A 117 33.34 -2.78 -27.31
N TYR A 118 32.43 -1.82 -27.18
CA TYR A 118 31.53 -1.71 -26.03
C TYR A 118 30.29 -2.56 -26.30
N LEU A 119 30.18 -3.68 -25.60
CA LEU A 119 28.99 -4.52 -25.58
C LEU A 119 28.09 -4.07 -24.43
N GLN A 120 27.11 -3.23 -24.73
CA GLN A 120 26.02 -2.97 -23.79
C GLN A 120 25.05 -4.16 -23.79
N ALA A 121 24.60 -4.57 -22.60
CA ALA A 121 23.52 -5.53 -22.49
C ALA A 121 22.31 -4.99 -23.27
N GLN A 122 21.84 -5.75 -24.26
CA GLN A 122 20.68 -5.40 -25.09
C GLN A 122 19.38 -5.54 -24.28
N LEU A 123 19.20 -4.60 -23.35
CA LEU A 123 18.03 -4.45 -22.49
C LEU A 123 16.93 -3.73 -23.29
N SER A 124 16.16 -4.49 -24.05
CA SER A 124 14.98 -3.90 -24.71
C SER A 124 13.88 -3.61 -23.69
N PRO A 125 13.16 -2.49 -23.80
CA PRO A 125 12.07 -2.15 -22.89
C PRO A 125 11.02 -3.27 -22.77
N GLU A 126 10.75 -3.97 -23.87
CA GLU A 126 9.83 -5.11 -23.91
C GLU A 126 10.30 -6.30 -23.08
N ARG A 127 11.61 -6.58 -23.08
CA ARG A 127 12.19 -7.65 -22.25
C ARG A 127 12.07 -7.31 -20.78
N ILE A 128 12.31 -6.06 -20.41
CA ILE A 128 12.18 -5.60 -19.03
C ILE A 128 10.72 -5.60 -18.59
N ARG A 129 9.80 -5.12 -19.43
CA ARG A 129 8.38 -5.18 -19.14
C ARG A 129 7.90 -6.61 -18.89
N LYS A 130 8.31 -7.56 -19.75
CA LYS A 130 8.02 -8.99 -19.55
C LYS A 130 8.64 -9.55 -18.27
N PHE A 131 9.88 -9.17 -17.97
CA PHE A 131 10.56 -9.56 -16.74
C PHE A 131 9.80 -9.06 -15.49
N LEU A 132 9.45 -7.76 -15.44
CA LEU A 132 8.70 -7.17 -14.33
C LEU A 132 7.33 -7.81 -14.17
N LEU A 133 6.64 -8.10 -15.26
CA LEU A 133 5.34 -8.79 -15.22
C LEU A 133 5.47 -10.20 -14.61
N ARG A 134 6.55 -10.92 -14.94
CA ARG A 134 6.82 -12.24 -14.38
C ARG A 134 7.21 -12.18 -12.90
N GLU A 135 8.12 -11.29 -12.54
CA GLU A 135 8.68 -11.24 -11.19
C GLU A 135 7.71 -10.61 -10.18
N LEU A 136 7.06 -9.51 -10.55
CA LEU A 136 6.20 -8.74 -9.64
C LEU A 136 4.75 -9.23 -9.64
N LYS A 137 4.40 -10.13 -10.57
CA LYS A 137 3.01 -10.58 -10.82
C LYS A 137 2.04 -9.41 -11.02
N ALA A 138 2.55 -8.26 -11.42
CA ALA A 138 1.77 -7.05 -11.61
C ALA A 138 1.03 -7.12 -12.96
N PRO A 139 -0.25 -6.67 -13.03
CA PRO A 139 -0.96 -6.59 -14.29
C PRO A 139 -0.28 -5.61 -15.25
N GLU A 140 -0.21 -5.97 -16.54
CA GLU A 140 0.50 -5.22 -17.58
C GLU A 140 0.10 -3.74 -17.70
N LYS A 141 -1.15 -3.42 -17.33
CA LYS A 141 -1.72 -2.07 -17.31
C LYS A 141 -1.11 -1.17 -16.23
N LYS A 142 -0.49 -1.73 -15.20
CA LYS A 142 0.17 -1.00 -14.12
C LYS A 142 1.63 -0.65 -14.41
N ILE A 143 2.22 -1.27 -15.44
CA ILE A 143 3.62 -1.05 -15.79
C ILE A 143 3.71 0.00 -16.89
N ILE A 144 4.34 1.13 -16.58
CA ILE A 144 4.59 2.24 -17.49
C ILE A 144 6.08 2.36 -17.79
N ARG A 145 6.41 2.77 -19.01
CA ARG A 145 7.76 3.19 -19.37
C ARG A 145 7.84 4.71 -19.16
N GLY A 146 8.78 5.16 -18.36
CA GLY A 146 8.96 6.57 -18.02
C GLY A 146 9.19 6.78 -16.53
N GLU A 147 8.97 8.00 -16.08
CA GLU A 147 9.23 8.42 -14.71
C GLU A 147 7.93 8.88 -14.03
N ILE A 148 7.75 8.51 -12.77
CA ILE A 148 6.72 9.11 -11.94
C ILE A 148 7.26 10.46 -11.45
N ARG A 149 6.66 11.55 -11.95
CA ARG A 149 6.98 12.92 -11.55
C ARG A 149 5.92 13.43 -10.58
N PHE A 150 6.35 14.12 -9.54
CA PHE A 150 5.47 14.74 -8.56
C PHE A 150 5.46 16.24 -8.75
N SER A 151 4.27 16.83 -8.75
CA SER A 151 4.13 18.27 -8.60
C SER A 151 4.43 18.62 -7.14
N PRO A 152 5.24 19.65 -6.87
CA PRO A 152 5.44 20.18 -5.51
C PRO A 152 4.14 20.73 -4.92
#